data_AF-A0A9X3EGY4-F1
#
_entry.id   AF-A0A9X3EGY4-F1
#
_cell.length_a   1.000
_cell.length_b   1.000
_cell.length_c   1.000
_cell.angle_alpha   90.00
_cell.angle_beta   90.00
_cell.angle_gamma   90.00
#
_symmetry.space_group_name_H-M   'P 1'
#
loop_
_entity.id
_entity.type
_entity.pdbx_description
1 polymer ?
#
loop_
_entity_poly.entity_id
_entity_poly.type
_entity_poly.pdbx_seq_one_letter_code
_entity_poly.pdbx_strand_id
1 'polypeptide(L)'
;MIHVEHFSSQGVHLSTEALTDIREVIRRLQEQTAMAHSICSTSRELQHQTQEITKVLALIDSIAARTNLLALNAAIEAARAGSAGRGFAVVADEVRTLADSTRSATANIGELMERFTRSGNDMANSADNMSSLSESVHNSTLTFEQSFNDLANIAQQTYQRISYSEIVSFASLVKVDHMIYVQNGYQALELGNQSDAWKAVDIPARNTRLGQWYHSGIGRSHFSHLPSYAAIEPLHELIHNDMDKLLRIIEKGDWRKNIQEHQTLREGFARIESNSNELIKLIDKLTEEKLMYEGSNEAPASNDVELF
;
A
#
# COMPACT_ATOMS: atom_id res chain seq x y z
N MET A 1 -21.47 -1.50 -8.80
CA MET A 1 -20.30 -2.01 -9.54
C MET A 1 -19.32 -0.90 -9.89
N ILE A 2 -19.66 0.06 -10.78
CA ILE A 2 -18.75 1.15 -11.21
C ILE A 2 -18.05 1.87 -10.04
N HIS A 3 -18.78 2.17 -8.96
CA HIS A 3 -18.18 2.82 -7.80
C HIS A 3 -17.16 1.93 -7.07
N VAL A 4 -17.42 0.63 -6.92
CA VAL A 4 -16.52 -0.28 -6.20
C VAL A 4 -15.27 -0.57 -7.01
N GLU A 5 -15.42 -0.83 -8.31
CA GLU A 5 -14.29 -0.96 -9.23
C GLU A 5 -13.42 0.29 -9.23
N HIS A 6 -14.06 1.47 -9.31
CA HIS A 6 -13.37 2.74 -9.25
C HIS A 6 -12.62 2.94 -7.93
N PHE A 7 -13.26 2.69 -6.78
CA PHE A 7 -12.63 2.85 -5.47
C PHE A 7 -11.51 1.83 -5.22
N SER A 8 -11.67 0.57 -5.64
CA SER A 8 -10.62 -0.44 -5.53
C SER A 8 -9.43 -0.11 -6.44
N SER A 9 -9.68 0.25 -7.70
CA SER A 9 -8.63 0.69 -8.63
C SER A 9 -7.89 1.93 -8.11
N GLN A 10 -8.64 2.92 -7.60
CA GLN A 10 -8.08 4.10 -6.97
C GLN A 10 -7.25 3.72 -5.74
N GLY A 11 -7.71 2.80 -4.89
CA GLY A 11 -6.96 2.31 -3.73
C GLY A 11 -5.62 1.68 -4.12
N VAL A 12 -5.61 0.81 -5.14
CA VAL A 12 -4.39 0.20 -5.67
C VAL A 12 -3.43 1.25 -6.25
N HIS A 13 -3.96 2.25 -6.98
CA HIS A 13 -3.18 3.35 -7.53
C HIS A 13 -2.50 4.17 -6.42
N LEU A 14 -3.27 4.62 -5.42
CA LEU A 14 -2.73 5.39 -4.29
C LEU A 14 -1.66 4.59 -3.51
N SER A 15 -1.88 3.29 -3.31
CA SER A 15 -0.85 2.43 -2.69
C SER A 15 0.44 2.39 -3.53
N THR A 16 0.33 2.31 -4.85
CA THR A 16 1.49 2.24 -5.76
C THR A 16 2.27 3.56 -5.79
N GLU A 17 1.58 4.70 -5.79
CA GLU A 17 2.20 6.02 -5.66
C GLU A 17 2.92 6.15 -4.31
N ALA A 18 2.27 5.77 -3.21
CA ALA A 18 2.87 5.82 -1.88
C ALA A 18 4.12 4.93 -1.76
N LEU A 19 4.12 3.75 -2.39
CA LEU A 19 5.30 2.88 -2.46
C LEU A 19 6.46 3.53 -3.24
N THR A 20 6.16 4.32 -4.26
CA THR A 20 7.18 5.08 -5.01
C THR A 20 7.78 6.19 -4.14
N ASP A 21 6.95 6.93 -3.42
CA ASP A 21 7.40 7.96 -2.47
C ASP A 21 8.25 7.36 -1.35
N ILE A 22 7.87 6.19 -0.83
CA ILE A 22 8.64 5.45 0.17
C ILE A 22 10.05 5.11 -0.31
N ARG A 23 10.19 4.65 -1.56
CA ARG A 23 11.52 4.35 -2.13
C ARG A 23 12.39 5.60 -2.19
N GLU A 24 11.83 6.75 -2.53
CA GLU A 24 12.55 8.02 -2.51
C GLU A 24 12.94 8.43 -1.08
N VAL A 25 12.09 8.20 -0.09
CA VAL A 25 12.43 8.42 1.33
C VAL A 25 13.59 7.52 1.76
N ILE A 26 13.56 6.23 1.43
CA ILE A 26 14.66 5.29 1.74
C ILE A 26 15.97 5.76 1.13
N ARG A 27 15.95 6.19 -0.14
CA ARG A 27 17.13 6.72 -0.82
C ARG A 27 17.72 7.93 -0.08
N ARG A 28 16.88 8.87 0.35
CA ARG A 28 17.32 10.05 1.12
C ARG A 28 17.87 9.70 2.49
N LEU A 29 17.31 8.68 3.16
CA LEU A 29 17.84 8.19 4.44
C LEU A 29 19.25 7.62 4.27
N GLN A 30 19.52 6.88 3.19
CA GLN A 30 20.86 6.37 2.90
C GLN A 30 21.87 7.51 2.69
N GLU A 31 21.48 8.57 1.97
CA GLU A 31 22.30 9.78 1.82
C GLU A 31 22.57 10.46 3.17
N GLN A 32 21.57 10.54 4.03
CA GLN A 32 21.67 11.14 5.35
C GLN A 32 22.61 10.35 6.27
N THR A 33 22.54 9.01 6.26
CA THR A 33 23.47 8.15 7.01
C THR A 33 24.90 8.30 6.49
N ALA A 34 25.11 8.37 5.17
CA ALA A 34 26.43 8.61 4.60
C ALA A 34 27.01 9.98 5.03
N MET A 35 26.16 11.01 5.07
CA MET A 35 26.55 12.34 5.54
C MET A 35 26.92 12.33 7.03
N ALA A 36 26.16 11.62 7.87
CA ALA A 36 26.47 11.46 9.29
C ALA A 36 27.85 10.79 9.49
N HIS A 37 28.15 9.73 8.74
CA HIS A 37 29.47 9.10 8.75
C HIS A 37 30.60 10.07 8.35
N SER A 38 30.37 10.88 7.31
CA SER A 38 31.34 11.90 6.90
C SER A 38 31.60 12.93 8.00
N ILE A 39 30.55 13.42 8.68
CA ILE A 39 30.68 14.38 9.80
C ILE A 39 31.47 13.77 10.95
N CYS A 40 31.21 12.51 11.31
CA CYS A 40 31.99 11.79 12.31
C CYS A 40 33.48 11.69 11.94
N SER A 41 33.78 11.41 10.66
CA SER A 41 35.17 11.35 10.18
C SER A 41 35.86 12.70 10.29
N THR A 42 35.22 13.76 9.78
CA THR A 42 35.77 15.13 9.82
C THR A 42 35.94 15.64 11.26
N SER A 43 35.01 15.30 12.16
CA SER A 43 35.14 15.67 13.58
C SER A 43 36.35 14.99 14.25
N ARG A 44 36.61 13.71 13.94
CA ARG A 44 37.80 13.01 14.45
C ARG A 44 39.10 13.63 13.92
N GLU A 45 39.12 14.02 12.65
CA GLU A 45 40.27 14.70 12.06
C GLU A 45 40.51 16.07 12.71
N LEU A 46 39.45 16.85 12.94
CA LEU A 46 39.52 18.13 13.66
C LEU A 46 40.08 17.94 15.08
N GLN A 47 39.64 16.91 15.80
CA GLN A 47 40.18 16.59 17.12
C GLN A 47 41.67 16.27 17.08
N HIS A 48 42.10 15.47 16.11
CA HIS A 48 43.52 15.14 15.93
C HIS A 48 44.35 16.40 15.63
N GLN A 49 43.89 17.24 14.71
CA GLN A 49 44.57 18.51 14.39
C GLN A 49 44.64 19.45 15.60
N THR A 50 43.56 19.53 16.37
CA THR A 50 43.51 20.36 17.59
C THR A 50 44.48 19.86 18.67
N GLN A 51 44.63 18.54 18.81
CA GLN A 51 45.63 17.94 19.71
C GLN A 51 47.07 18.25 19.27
N GLU A 52 47.37 18.16 17.97
CA GLU A 52 48.69 18.51 17.45
C GLU A 52 49.02 19.99 17.68
N ILE A 53 48.07 20.90 17.45
CA ILE A 53 48.25 22.33 17.75
C ILE A 53 48.49 22.53 19.25
N THR A 54 47.75 21.84 20.11
CA THR A 54 47.91 21.93 21.58
C THR A 54 49.33 21.52 22.02
N LYS A 55 49.92 20.50 21.40
CA LYS A 55 51.33 20.11 21.64
C LYS A 55 52.30 21.20 21.21
N VAL A 56 52.06 21.85 20.08
CA VAL A 56 52.88 22.98 19.60
C VAL A 56 52.78 24.17 20.56
N LEU A 57 51.57 24.49 21.05
CA LEU A 57 51.38 25.56 22.03
C LEU A 57 52.14 25.28 23.33
N ALA A 58 52.13 24.03 23.83
CA ALA A 58 52.91 23.64 25.00
C ALA A 58 54.42 23.83 24.79
N LEU A 59 54.93 23.54 23.58
CA LEU A 59 56.32 23.80 23.22
C LEU A 59 56.62 25.31 23.22
N ILE A 60 55.77 26.14 22.61
CA ILE A 60 55.93 27.60 22.58
C ILE A 60 55.94 28.19 23.99
N ASP A 61 55.00 27.76 24.85
CA ASP A 61 54.96 28.19 26.24
C ASP A 61 56.26 27.84 26.98
N SER A 62 56.79 26.62 26.77
CA SER A 62 58.07 26.21 27.35
C SER A 62 59.26 27.06 26.87
N ILE A 63 59.27 27.46 25.59
CA ILE A 63 60.29 28.32 25.00
C ILE A 63 60.18 29.74 25.58
N ALA A 64 58.97 30.28 25.68
CA ALA A 64 58.72 31.59 26.25
C ALA A 64 59.10 31.61 27.75
N ALA A 65 58.80 30.56 28.52
CA ALA A 65 59.23 30.42 29.90
C ALA A 65 60.76 30.40 30.06
N ARG A 66 61.47 29.65 29.20
CA ARG A 66 62.94 29.64 29.19
C ARG A 66 63.52 31.00 28.79
N THR A 67 62.94 31.66 27.80
CA THR A 67 63.35 32.99 27.33
C THR A 67 63.17 34.04 28.42
N ASN A 68 62.06 33.97 29.15
CA ASN A 68 61.80 34.82 30.32
C ASN A 68 62.85 34.63 31.42
N LEU A 69 63.23 33.38 31.72
CA LEU A 69 64.30 33.08 32.69
C LEU A 69 65.69 33.57 32.22
N LEU A 70 66.00 33.40 30.93
CA LEU A 70 67.23 33.92 30.33
C LEU A 70 67.30 35.45 30.43
N ALA A 71 66.20 36.13 30.10
CA ALA A 71 66.07 37.59 30.21
C ALA A 71 66.23 38.06 31.66
N LEU A 72 65.63 37.36 32.62
CA LEU A 72 65.79 37.66 34.04
C LEU A 72 67.25 37.55 34.49
N ASN A 73 67.96 36.47 34.10
CA ASN A 73 69.37 36.30 34.42
C ASN A 73 70.23 37.41 33.78
N ALA A 74 69.93 37.80 32.55
CA ALA A 74 70.62 38.90 31.87
C ALA A 74 70.37 40.26 32.55
N ALA A 75 69.14 40.51 33.02
CA ALA A 75 68.81 41.73 33.77
C ALA A 75 69.58 41.81 35.10
N ILE A 76 69.71 40.68 35.81
CA ILE A 76 70.50 40.59 37.04
C ILE A 76 71.97 40.91 36.78
N GLU A 77 72.57 40.32 35.74
CA GLU A 77 73.98 40.55 35.42
C GLU A 77 74.24 41.96 34.90
N ALA A 78 73.30 42.54 34.13
CA ALA A 78 73.34 43.92 33.70
C ALA A 78 73.29 44.91 34.89
N ALA A 79 72.48 44.63 35.91
CA ALA A 79 72.45 45.39 37.15
C ALA A 79 73.79 45.29 37.91
N ARG A 80 74.41 44.10 37.91
CA ARG A 80 75.70 43.83 38.55
C ARG A 80 76.87 44.58 37.90
N ALA A 81 76.82 44.77 36.58
CA ALA A 81 77.80 45.57 35.82
C ALA A 81 77.65 47.09 36.01
N GLY A 82 76.64 47.56 36.74
CA GLY A 82 76.46 48.97 37.09
C GLY A 82 76.26 49.87 35.87
N SER A 83 77.05 50.95 35.74
CA SER A 83 76.88 51.95 34.69
C SER A 83 77.15 51.41 33.28
N ALA A 84 78.01 50.38 33.14
CA ALA A 84 78.35 49.73 31.88
C ALA A 84 77.24 48.79 31.37
N GLY A 85 76.38 48.28 32.27
CA GLY A 85 75.30 47.33 31.95
C GLY A 85 73.96 47.96 31.56
N ARG A 86 73.81 49.30 31.66
CA ARG A 86 72.50 49.97 31.46
C ARG A 86 71.83 49.66 30.13
N GLY A 87 72.57 49.63 29.02
CA GLY A 87 72.02 49.28 27.72
C GLY A 87 71.52 47.83 27.65
N PHE A 88 72.26 46.89 28.27
CA PHE A 88 71.86 45.49 28.37
C PHE A 88 70.64 45.28 29.27
N ALA A 89 70.49 46.08 30.33
CA ALA A 89 69.32 46.00 31.22
C ALA A 89 68.02 46.34 30.47
N VAL A 90 68.02 47.38 29.62
CA VAL A 90 66.84 47.76 28.81
C VAL A 90 66.47 46.64 27.84
N VAL A 91 67.46 46.05 27.15
CA VAL A 91 67.22 44.94 26.23
C VAL A 91 66.67 43.72 26.97
N ALA A 92 67.22 43.40 28.15
CA ALA A 92 66.75 42.28 28.95
C ALA A 92 65.28 42.44 29.39
N ASP A 93 64.87 43.64 29.82
CA ASP A 93 63.47 43.91 30.18
C ASP A 93 62.51 43.84 28.97
N GLU A 94 62.95 44.29 27.79
CA GLU A 94 62.16 44.16 26.57
C GLU A 94 61.95 42.69 26.18
N VAL A 95 63.02 41.88 26.23
CA VAL A 95 62.93 40.43 25.97
C VAL A 95 62.01 39.74 26.99
N ARG A 96 62.07 40.14 28.26
CA ARG A 96 61.18 39.64 29.32
C ARG A 96 59.72 39.93 28.99
N THR A 97 59.41 41.18 28.62
CA THR A 97 58.06 41.62 28.26
C THR A 97 57.54 40.89 27.02
N LEU A 98 58.40 40.62 26.03
CA LEU A 98 58.05 39.86 24.84
C LEU A 98 57.76 38.39 25.16
N ALA A 99 58.53 37.79 26.06
CA ALA A 99 58.30 36.42 26.53
C ALA A 99 56.97 36.29 27.29
N ASP A 100 56.66 37.25 28.18
CA ASP A 100 55.40 37.29 28.92
C ASP A 100 54.19 37.45 27.97
N SER A 101 54.31 38.35 26.98
CA SER A 101 53.30 38.56 25.95
C SER A 101 53.09 37.32 25.07
N THR A 102 54.17 36.60 24.75
CA THR A 102 54.12 35.32 24.01
C THR A 102 53.36 34.25 24.80
N ARG A 103 53.60 34.12 26.11
CA ARG A 103 52.84 33.18 26.95
C ARG A 103 51.36 33.54 27.01
N SER A 104 51.03 34.82 27.19
CA SER A 104 49.63 35.27 27.22
C SER A 104 48.91 34.97 25.90
N ALA A 105 49.56 35.23 24.75
CA ALA A 105 49.01 34.87 23.45
C ALA A 105 48.81 33.35 23.30
N THR A 106 49.78 32.55 23.75
CA THR A 106 49.72 31.09 23.71
C THR A 106 48.57 30.54 24.56
N ALA A 107 48.35 31.10 25.76
CA ALA A 107 47.23 30.74 26.62
C ALA A 107 45.87 31.04 25.97
N ASN A 108 45.72 32.22 25.35
CA ASN A 108 44.50 32.59 24.64
C ASN A 108 44.21 31.65 23.45
N ILE A 109 45.25 31.21 22.72
CA ILE A 109 45.09 30.22 21.65
C ILE A 109 44.72 28.85 22.23
N GLY A 110 45.27 28.48 23.40
CA GLY A 110 44.90 27.27 24.13
C GLY A 110 43.39 27.20 24.44
N GLU A 111 42.81 28.29 24.96
CA GLU A 111 41.37 28.37 25.20
C GLU A 111 40.55 28.20 23.90
N LEU A 112 41.02 28.74 22.77
CA LEU A 112 40.37 28.53 21.47
C LEU A 112 40.43 27.06 21.02
N MET A 113 41.56 26.37 21.25
CA MET A 113 41.68 24.94 20.95
C MET A 113 40.77 24.07 21.82
N GLU A 114 40.58 24.42 23.10
CA GLU A 114 39.59 23.73 23.95
C GLU A 114 38.16 23.90 23.41
N ARG A 115 37.82 25.10 22.94
CA ARG A 115 36.52 25.37 22.30
C ARG A 115 36.35 24.57 21.01
N PHE A 116 37.37 24.44 20.17
CA PHE A 116 37.31 23.60 18.98
C PHE A 116 37.16 22.12 19.31
N THR A 117 37.87 21.63 20.32
CA THR A 117 37.72 20.25 20.80
C THR A 117 36.29 19.97 21.23
N ARG A 118 35.69 20.89 22.00
CA ARG A 118 34.29 20.79 22.44
C ARG A 118 33.33 20.78 21.25
N SER A 119 33.50 21.72 20.32
CA SER A 119 32.69 21.78 19.10
C SER A 119 32.79 20.51 18.25
N GLY A 120 33.99 19.91 18.16
CA GLY A 120 34.17 18.62 17.47
C GLY A 120 33.39 17.50 18.16
N ASN A 121 33.48 17.39 19.48
CA ASN A 121 32.68 16.41 20.24
C ASN A 121 31.17 16.61 20.04
N ASP A 122 30.69 17.85 20.07
CA ASP A 122 29.27 18.16 19.86
C ASP A 122 28.81 17.78 18.44
N MET A 123 29.66 17.98 17.43
CA MET A 123 29.41 17.53 16.05
C MET A 123 29.34 16.00 15.94
N ALA A 124 30.24 15.28 16.60
CA ALA A 124 30.25 13.81 16.59
C ALA A 124 28.98 13.25 17.25
N ASN A 125 28.59 13.80 18.41
CA ASN A 125 27.36 13.42 19.10
C ASN A 125 26.12 13.71 18.24
N SER A 126 26.09 14.85 17.54
CA SER A 126 24.99 15.21 16.65
C SER A 126 24.89 14.27 15.45
N ALA A 127 26.02 13.83 14.90
CA ALA A 127 26.06 12.85 13.80
C ALA A 127 25.61 11.45 14.25
N ASP A 128 25.96 11.04 15.48
CA ASP A 128 25.48 9.78 16.06
C ASP A 128 23.97 9.79 16.26
N ASN A 129 23.44 10.86 16.86
CA ASN A 129 21.99 11.07 17.00
C ASN A 129 21.27 11.07 15.65
N MET A 130 21.85 11.68 14.63
CA MET A 130 21.30 11.69 13.27
C MET A 130 21.28 10.28 12.66
N SER A 131 22.29 9.47 12.91
CA SER A 131 22.34 8.08 12.43
C SER A 131 21.25 7.24 13.10
N SER A 132 21.11 7.35 14.43
CA SER A 132 20.05 6.67 15.19
C SER A 132 18.65 7.09 14.75
N LEU A 133 18.43 8.39 14.53
CA LEU A 133 17.15 8.90 14.03
C LEU A 133 16.86 8.36 12.63
N SER A 134 17.86 8.34 11.75
CA SER A 134 17.71 7.82 10.37
C SER A 134 17.33 6.34 10.37
N GLU A 135 17.91 5.55 11.27
CA GLU A 135 17.55 4.13 11.46
C GLU A 135 16.10 3.96 11.95
N SER A 136 15.67 4.78 12.92
CA SER A 136 14.27 4.76 13.38
C SER A 136 13.30 5.11 12.25
N VAL A 137 13.61 6.14 11.44
CA VAL A 137 12.77 6.54 10.30
C VAL A 137 12.78 5.44 9.22
N HIS A 138 13.91 4.77 9.00
CA HIS A 138 14.01 3.63 8.08
C HIS A 138 13.06 2.49 8.49
N ASN A 139 13.07 2.10 9.76
CA ASN A 139 12.17 1.06 10.28
C ASN A 139 10.68 1.45 10.16
N SER A 140 10.33 2.71 10.44
CA SER A 140 8.96 3.20 10.21
C SER A 140 8.58 3.16 8.72
N THR A 141 9.53 3.48 7.85
CA THR A 141 9.32 3.47 6.39
C THR A 141 9.07 2.05 5.86
N LEU A 142 9.79 1.04 6.36
CA LEU A 142 9.52 -0.37 6.05
C LEU A 142 8.11 -0.80 6.51
N THR A 143 7.68 -0.32 7.68
CA THR A 143 6.32 -0.60 8.19
C THR A 143 5.24 0.03 7.29
N PHE A 144 5.49 1.25 6.80
CA PHE A 144 4.61 1.89 5.82
C PHE A 144 4.57 1.11 4.50
N GLU A 145 5.72 0.65 4.00
CA GLU A 145 5.79 -0.14 2.77
C GLU A 145 4.89 -1.38 2.86
N GLN A 146 4.98 -2.08 3.98
CA GLN A 146 4.15 -3.26 4.25
C GLN A 146 2.66 -2.90 4.33
N SER A 147 2.32 -1.79 4.99
CA SER A 147 0.94 -1.31 5.11
C SER A 147 0.31 -0.94 3.75
N PHE A 148 1.06 -0.33 2.84
CA PHE A 148 0.56 0.02 1.51
C PHE A 148 0.40 -1.20 0.60
N ASN A 149 1.29 -2.20 0.72
CA ASN A 149 1.11 -3.49 0.06
C ASN A 149 -0.16 -4.20 0.55
N ASP A 150 -0.37 -4.23 1.87
CA ASP A 150 -1.59 -4.81 2.46
C ASP A 150 -2.85 -4.05 2.00
N LEU A 151 -2.80 -2.72 1.92
CA LEU A 151 -3.91 -1.91 1.43
C LEU A 151 -4.25 -2.24 -0.03
N ALA A 152 -3.25 -2.39 -0.90
CA ALA A 152 -3.46 -2.77 -2.30
C ALA A 152 -4.11 -4.16 -2.41
N ASN A 153 -3.63 -5.12 -1.62
CA ASN A 153 -4.19 -6.47 -1.56
C ASN A 153 -5.64 -6.46 -1.06
N ILE A 154 -5.94 -5.70 0.00
CA ILE A 154 -7.30 -5.58 0.54
C ILE A 154 -8.24 -4.93 -0.48
N ALA A 155 -7.79 -3.89 -1.19
CA ALA A 155 -8.59 -3.23 -2.22
C ALA A 155 -8.97 -4.21 -3.35
N GLN A 156 -8.02 -5.05 -3.79
CA GLN A 156 -8.25 -6.08 -4.81
C GLN A 156 -9.20 -7.18 -4.31
N GLN A 157 -8.97 -7.71 -3.10
CA GLN A 157 -9.85 -8.73 -2.53
C GLN A 157 -11.27 -8.20 -2.29
N THR A 158 -11.41 -6.93 -1.92
CA THR A 158 -12.71 -6.28 -1.74
C THR A 158 -13.47 -6.21 -3.05
N TYR A 159 -12.80 -5.86 -4.15
CA TYR A 159 -13.38 -5.86 -5.48
C TYR A 159 -13.90 -7.26 -5.86
N GLN A 160 -13.05 -8.28 -5.71
CA GLN A 160 -13.39 -9.67 -6.04
C GLN A 160 -14.59 -10.17 -5.21
N ARG A 161 -14.60 -9.92 -3.90
CA ARG A 161 -15.71 -10.34 -3.02
C ARG A 161 -17.02 -9.65 -3.35
N ILE A 162 -16.99 -8.37 -3.73
CA ILE A 162 -18.20 -7.65 -4.11
C ILE A 162 -18.72 -8.14 -5.46
N SER A 163 -17.83 -8.35 -6.45
CA SER A 163 -18.20 -8.97 -7.73
C SER A 163 -18.89 -10.31 -7.51
N TYR A 164 -18.30 -11.17 -6.68
CA TYR A 164 -18.88 -12.47 -6.33
C TYR A 164 -20.25 -12.36 -5.64
N SER A 165 -20.38 -11.48 -4.66
CA SER A 165 -21.65 -11.26 -3.93
C SER A 165 -22.78 -10.82 -4.87
N GLU A 166 -22.48 -10.00 -5.87
CA GLU A 166 -23.43 -9.58 -6.90
C GLU A 166 -23.93 -10.76 -7.73
N ILE A 167 -23.02 -11.61 -8.21
CA ILE A 167 -23.33 -12.80 -9.01
C ILE A 167 -24.25 -13.76 -8.23
N VAL A 168 -23.89 -14.08 -6.99
CA VAL A 168 -24.66 -14.99 -6.13
C VAL A 168 -26.04 -14.42 -5.80
N SER A 169 -26.12 -13.11 -5.54
CA SER A 169 -27.39 -12.43 -5.25
C SER A 169 -28.33 -12.50 -6.45
N PHE A 170 -27.81 -12.24 -7.66
CA PHE A 170 -28.59 -12.35 -8.89
C PHE A 170 -29.07 -13.79 -9.14
N ALA A 171 -28.17 -14.78 -9.04
CA ALA A 171 -28.51 -16.19 -9.22
C ALA A 171 -29.60 -16.64 -8.24
N SER A 172 -29.53 -16.19 -6.99
CA SER A 172 -30.54 -16.48 -5.97
C SER A 172 -31.91 -15.88 -6.34
N LEU A 173 -31.94 -14.63 -6.82
CA LEU A 173 -33.17 -13.98 -7.28
C LEU A 173 -33.81 -14.73 -8.46
N VAL A 174 -33.02 -15.15 -9.45
CA VAL A 174 -33.52 -15.92 -10.60
C VAL A 174 -34.16 -17.24 -10.15
N LYS A 175 -33.51 -17.97 -9.25
CA LYS A 175 -34.05 -19.25 -8.74
C LYS A 175 -35.37 -19.06 -8.00
N VAL A 176 -35.45 -18.03 -7.15
CA VAL A 176 -36.69 -17.71 -6.40
C VAL A 176 -37.81 -17.28 -7.34
N ASP A 177 -37.53 -16.38 -8.29
CA ASP A 177 -38.51 -15.96 -9.31
C ASP A 177 -39.03 -17.17 -10.10
N HIS A 178 -38.13 -18.09 -10.46
CA HIS A 178 -38.47 -19.30 -11.21
C HIS A 178 -39.34 -20.28 -10.39
N MET A 179 -39.02 -20.47 -9.11
CA MET A 179 -39.86 -21.26 -8.20
C MET A 179 -41.25 -20.66 -8.06
N ILE A 180 -41.36 -19.34 -7.95
CA ILE A 180 -42.63 -18.62 -7.93
C ILE A 180 -43.38 -18.80 -9.25
N TYR A 181 -42.69 -18.73 -10.39
CA TYR A 181 -43.28 -18.95 -11.71
C TYR A 181 -43.91 -20.35 -11.83
N VAL A 182 -43.18 -21.41 -11.44
CA VAL A 182 -43.71 -22.79 -11.47
C VAL A 182 -44.88 -22.95 -10.49
N GLN A 183 -44.80 -22.36 -9.28
CA GLN A 183 -45.88 -22.39 -8.30
C GLN A 183 -47.15 -21.68 -8.79
N ASN A 184 -46.99 -20.54 -9.48
CA ASN A 184 -48.11 -19.84 -10.11
C ASN A 184 -48.73 -20.67 -11.24
N GLY A 185 -47.94 -21.47 -11.95
CA GLY A 185 -48.45 -22.42 -12.95
C GLY A 185 -49.39 -23.46 -12.34
N TYR A 186 -49.00 -24.02 -11.19
CA TYR A 186 -49.87 -24.93 -10.42
C TYR A 186 -51.13 -24.22 -9.88
N GLN A 187 -51.00 -22.99 -9.37
CA GLN A 187 -52.17 -22.23 -8.92
C GLN A 187 -53.10 -21.87 -10.07
N ALA A 188 -52.57 -21.58 -11.27
CA ALA A 188 -53.36 -21.30 -12.47
C ALA A 188 -54.19 -22.52 -12.91
N LEU A 189 -53.67 -23.75 -12.72
CA LEU A 189 -54.42 -25.00 -12.94
C LEU A 189 -55.65 -25.11 -12.02
N GLU A 190 -55.55 -24.67 -10.77
CA GLU A 190 -56.65 -24.73 -9.81
C GLU A 190 -57.65 -23.58 -9.98
N LEU A 191 -57.14 -22.35 -10.12
CA LEU A 191 -57.91 -21.10 -10.05
C LEU A 191 -58.42 -20.61 -11.42
N GLY A 192 -57.83 -21.07 -12.52
CA GLY A 192 -58.23 -20.73 -13.89
C GLY A 192 -57.76 -19.35 -14.38
N ASN A 193 -58.20 -18.97 -15.59
CA ASN A 193 -57.65 -17.87 -16.38
C ASN A 193 -57.94 -16.44 -15.89
N GLN A 194 -58.82 -16.28 -14.90
CA GLN A 194 -59.10 -14.99 -14.27
C GLN A 194 -58.19 -14.69 -13.08
N SER A 195 -57.43 -15.69 -12.61
CA SER A 195 -56.57 -15.57 -11.44
C SER A 195 -55.32 -14.72 -11.72
N ASP A 196 -54.76 -14.12 -10.66
CA ASP A 196 -53.49 -13.41 -10.77
C ASP A 196 -52.32 -14.38 -11.01
N ALA A 197 -52.43 -15.62 -10.53
CA ALA A 197 -51.48 -16.68 -10.82
C ALA A 197 -51.37 -16.98 -12.32
N TRP A 198 -52.51 -17.02 -13.04
CA TRP A 198 -52.52 -17.17 -14.50
C TRP A 198 -51.79 -16.03 -15.18
N LYS A 199 -52.13 -14.78 -14.86
CA LYS A 199 -51.48 -13.60 -15.45
C LYS A 199 -49.97 -13.57 -15.20
N ALA A 200 -49.54 -14.10 -14.06
CA ALA A 200 -48.12 -14.16 -13.70
C ALA A 200 -47.33 -15.19 -14.53
N VAL A 201 -47.98 -16.21 -15.10
CA VAL A 201 -47.33 -17.22 -15.96
C VAL A 201 -47.59 -17.04 -17.45
N ASP A 202 -48.67 -16.35 -17.81
CA ASP A 202 -49.04 -15.95 -19.17
C ASP A 202 -48.25 -14.71 -19.61
N ILE A 203 -46.92 -14.86 -19.59
CA ILE A 203 -45.96 -13.83 -19.99
C ILE A 203 -44.90 -14.46 -20.91
N PRO A 204 -44.49 -13.77 -22.00
CA PRO A 204 -43.41 -14.25 -22.84
C PRO A 204 -42.10 -14.41 -22.07
N ALA A 205 -41.33 -15.46 -22.35
CA ALA A 205 -40.04 -15.73 -21.70
C ALA A 205 -39.10 -14.51 -21.71
N ARG A 206 -39.03 -13.80 -22.83
CA ARG A 206 -38.18 -12.58 -22.97
C ARG A 206 -38.60 -11.43 -22.06
N ASN A 207 -39.85 -11.40 -21.61
CA ASN A 207 -40.38 -10.35 -20.76
C ASN A 207 -40.19 -10.65 -19.26
N THR A 208 -39.70 -11.84 -18.91
CA THR A 208 -39.33 -12.15 -17.51
C THR A 208 -38.05 -11.42 -17.11
N ARG A 209 -37.79 -11.34 -15.80
CA ARG A 209 -36.52 -10.79 -15.28
C ARG A 209 -35.31 -11.54 -15.85
N LEU A 210 -35.38 -12.86 -15.93
CA LEU A 210 -34.33 -13.70 -16.53
C LEU A 210 -34.15 -13.41 -18.01
N GLY A 211 -35.25 -13.31 -18.78
CA GLY A 211 -35.21 -12.98 -20.20
C GLY A 211 -34.60 -11.61 -20.49
N GLN A 212 -35.00 -10.57 -19.74
CA GLN A 212 -34.44 -9.22 -19.89
C GLN A 212 -32.96 -9.17 -19.51
N TRP A 213 -32.57 -9.87 -18.45
CA TRP A 213 -31.16 -10.00 -18.03
C TRP A 213 -30.32 -10.72 -19.09
N TYR A 214 -30.87 -11.76 -19.72
CA TYR A 214 -30.20 -12.52 -20.78
C TYR A 214 -29.98 -11.68 -22.04
N HIS A 215 -30.99 -10.97 -22.54
CA HIS A 215 -30.87 -10.30 -23.86
C HIS A 215 -30.27 -8.90 -23.82
N SER A 216 -30.53 -8.15 -22.74
CA SER A 216 -30.32 -6.68 -22.71
C SER A 216 -29.68 -6.14 -21.43
N GLY A 217 -29.48 -6.98 -20.42
CA GLY A 217 -28.94 -6.56 -19.12
C GLY A 217 -27.47 -6.90 -18.91
N ILE A 218 -27.05 -6.78 -17.64
CA ILE A 218 -25.72 -7.13 -17.12
C ILE A 218 -25.34 -8.59 -17.46
N GLY A 219 -26.34 -9.48 -17.59
CA GLY A 219 -26.14 -10.86 -18.01
C GLY A 219 -25.37 -10.97 -19.32
N ARG A 220 -25.79 -10.21 -20.33
CA ARG A 220 -25.13 -10.26 -21.64
C ARG A 220 -23.73 -9.69 -21.58
N SER A 221 -23.51 -8.54 -20.95
CA SER A 221 -22.19 -7.90 -20.94
C SER A 221 -21.17 -8.67 -20.10
N HIS A 222 -21.58 -9.27 -18.97
CA HIS A 222 -20.64 -9.89 -18.02
C HIS A 222 -20.56 -11.41 -18.08
N PHE A 223 -21.52 -12.10 -18.72
CA PHE A 223 -21.60 -13.57 -18.68
C PHE A 223 -21.71 -14.23 -20.05
N SER A 224 -21.93 -13.48 -21.14
CA SER A 224 -22.12 -14.08 -22.49
C SER A 224 -20.94 -14.89 -23.02
N HIS A 225 -19.74 -14.64 -22.49
CA HIS A 225 -18.53 -15.39 -22.83
C HIS A 225 -18.42 -16.73 -22.07
N LEU A 226 -19.24 -16.97 -21.06
CA LEU A 226 -19.17 -18.17 -20.24
C LEU A 226 -19.86 -19.36 -20.93
N PRO A 227 -19.29 -20.58 -20.85
CA PRO A 227 -19.84 -21.76 -21.53
C PRO A 227 -21.29 -22.06 -21.20
N SER A 228 -21.70 -21.95 -19.93
CA SER A 228 -23.06 -22.29 -19.50
C SER A 228 -24.09 -21.23 -19.88
N TYR A 229 -23.67 -20.02 -20.26
CA TYR A 229 -24.59 -18.93 -20.57
C TYR A 229 -25.47 -19.25 -21.78
N ALA A 230 -24.89 -19.74 -22.87
CA ALA A 230 -25.63 -20.06 -24.09
C ALA A 230 -26.70 -21.16 -23.89
N ALA A 231 -26.53 -22.01 -22.87
CA ALA A 231 -27.44 -23.10 -22.57
C ALA A 231 -28.69 -22.68 -21.78
N ILE A 232 -28.71 -21.47 -21.20
CA ILE A 232 -29.82 -20.97 -20.37
C ILE A 232 -31.07 -20.69 -21.22
N GLU A 233 -30.92 -19.94 -22.31
CA GLU A 233 -32.06 -19.46 -23.11
C GLU A 233 -32.89 -20.59 -23.72
N PRO A 234 -32.32 -21.64 -24.34
CA PRO A 234 -33.12 -22.73 -24.90
C PRO A 234 -33.98 -23.45 -23.85
N LEU A 235 -33.46 -23.65 -22.63
CA LEU A 235 -34.22 -24.27 -21.55
C LEU A 235 -35.28 -23.32 -20.98
N HIS A 236 -34.95 -22.04 -20.82
CA HIS A 236 -35.89 -21.03 -20.37
C HIS A 236 -37.07 -20.87 -21.35
N GLU A 237 -36.81 -20.76 -22.66
CA GLU A 237 -37.87 -20.73 -23.68
C GLU A 237 -38.69 -22.04 -23.69
N LEU A 238 -38.04 -23.20 -23.53
CA LEU A 238 -38.73 -24.49 -23.48
C LEU A 238 -39.72 -24.58 -22.31
N ILE A 239 -39.34 -24.10 -21.12
CA ILE A 239 -40.22 -24.09 -19.94
C ILE A 239 -41.45 -23.20 -20.17
N HIS A 240 -41.25 -21.99 -20.70
CA HIS A 240 -42.35 -21.07 -21.01
C HIS A 240 -43.27 -21.62 -22.11
N ASN A 241 -42.70 -22.24 -23.15
CA ASN A 241 -43.46 -22.84 -24.23
C ASN A 241 -44.29 -24.04 -23.75
N ASP A 242 -43.75 -24.85 -22.84
CA ASP A 242 -44.53 -25.93 -22.23
C ASP A 242 -45.63 -25.36 -21.33
N MET A 243 -45.36 -24.32 -20.53
CA MET A 243 -46.39 -23.65 -19.72
C MET A 243 -47.54 -23.11 -20.58
N ASP A 244 -47.26 -22.38 -21.67
CA ASP A 244 -48.28 -21.86 -22.60
C ASP A 244 -49.19 -22.97 -23.15
N LYS A 245 -48.61 -24.13 -23.53
CA LYS A 245 -49.40 -25.28 -23.98
C LYS A 245 -50.34 -25.79 -22.89
N LEU A 246 -49.89 -25.84 -21.63
CA LEU A 246 -50.73 -26.28 -20.51
C LEU A 246 -51.85 -25.29 -20.24
N LEU A 247 -51.54 -23.98 -20.23
CA LEU A 247 -52.56 -22.93 -20.08
C LEU A 247 -53.66 -23.07 -21.14
N ARG A 248 -53.31 -23.27 -22.42
CA ARG A 248 -54.31 -23.50 -23.49
C ARG A 248 -55.20 -24.73 -23.27
N ILE A 249 -54.71 -25.78 -22.59
CA ILE A 249 -55.52 -26.95 -22.24
C ILE A 249 -56.44 -26.61 -21.06
N ILE A 250 -55.92 -25.90 -20.05
CA ILE A 250 -56.67 -25.50 -18.87
C ILE A 250 -57.82 -24.55 -19.25
N GLU A 251 -57.58 -23.61 -20.17
CA GLU A 251 -58.56 -22.63 -20.64
C GLU A 251 -59.81 -23.27 -21.26
N LYS A 252 -59.67 -24.43 -21.91
CA LYS A 252 -60.80 -25.16 -22.51
C LYS A 252 -61.79 -25.69 -21.48
N GLY A 253 -61.38 -25.85 -20.21
CA GLY A 253 -62.24 -26.23 -19.09
C GLY A 253 -62.65 -27.72 -18.99
N ASP A 254 -62.49 -28.51 -20.05
CA ASP A 254 -62.93 -29.92 -20.12
C ASP A 254 -61.92 -30.94 -19.57
N TRP A 255 -60.69 -30.50 -19.28
CA TRP A 255 -59.56 -31.37 -18.90
C TRP A 255 -59.81 -32.23 -17.64
N ARG A 256 -60.70 -31.80 -16.74
CA ARG A 256 -61.09 -32.57 -15.54
C ARG A 256 -61.92 -33.82 -15.87
N LYS A 257 -62.60 -33.82 -17.01
CA LYS A 257 -63.45 -34.92 -17.49
C LYS A 257 -62.78 -35.75 -18.59
N ASN A 258 -61.68 -35.24 -19.15
CA ASN A 258 -60.94 -35.88 -20.22
C ASN A 258 -59.62 -36.49 -19.70
N ILE A 259 -59.57 -37.82 -19.63
CA ILE A 259 -58.42 -38.54 -19.09
C ILE A 259 -57.12 -38.27 -19.86
N GLN A 260 -57.20 -38.04 -21.17
CA GLN A 260 -56.03 -37.78 -22.01
C GLN A 260 -55.47 -36.38 -21.74
N GLU A 261 -56.33 -35.38 -21.56
CA GLU A 261 -55.90 -34.02 -21.21
C GLU A 261 -55.33 -33.98 -19.79
N HIS A 262 -55.94 -34.71 -18.84
CA HIS A 262 -55.39 -34.85 -17.49
C HIS A 262 -53.99 -35.48 -17.48
N GLN A 263 -53.77 -36.55 -18.26
CA GLN A 263 -52.44 -37.15 -18.42
C GLN A 263 -51.44 -36.18 -19.06
N THR A 264 -51.87 -35.45 -20.09
CA THR A 264 -51.05 -34.45 -20.78
C THR A 264 -50.62 -33.32 -19.83
N LEU A 265 -51.53 -32.84 -18.97
CA LEU A 265 -51.22 -31.83 -17.95
C LEU A 265 -50.19 -32.34 -16.94
N ARG A 266 -50.38 -33.56 -16.41
CA ARG A 266 -49.44 -34.17 -15.46
C ARG A 266 -48.04 -34.34 -16.06
N GLU A 267 -47.96 -34.88 -17.28
CA GLU A 267 -46.68 -35.06 -17.97
C GLU A 267 -46.04 -33.72 -18.32
N GLY A 268 -46.85 -32.71 -18.67
CA GLY A 268 -46.40 -31.35 -18.94
C GLY A 268 -45.75 -30.68 -17.74
N PHE A 269 -46.42 -30.69 -16.58
CA PHE A 269 -45.85 -30.15 -15.36
C PHE A 269 -44.59 -30.91 -14.93
N ALA A 270 -44.55 -32.23 -15.06
CA ALA A 270 -43.35 -33.02 -14.78
C ALA A 270 -42.16 -32.62 -15.70
N ARG A 271 -42.42 -32.32 -16.99
CA ARG A 271 -41.38 -31.78 -17.89
C ARG A 271 -40.92 -30.39 -17.48
N ILE A 272 -41.85 -29.50 -17.11
CA ILE A 272 -41.52 -28.16 -16.60
C ILE A 272 -40.62 -28.28 -15.37
N GLU A 273 -40.95 -29.12 -14.39
CA GLU A 273 -40.13 -29.35 -13.20
C GLU A 273 -38.75 -29.90 -13.54
N SER A 274 -38.68 -30.90 -14.42
CA SER A 274 -37.39 -31.47 -14.85
C SER A 274 -36.51 -30.41 -15.52
N ASN A 275 -37.06 -29.63 -16.46
CA ASN A 275 -36.32 -28.58 -17.15
C ASN A 275 -35.96 -27.43 -16.19
N SER A 276 -36.81 -27.14 -15.20
CA SER A 276 -36.56 -26.15 -14.15
C SER A 276 -35.36 -26.53 -13.30
N ASN A 277 -35.24 -27.80 -12.92
CA ASN A 277 -34.09 -28.30 -12.17
C ASN A 277 -32.79 -28.17 -12.99
N GLU A 278 -32.83 -28.47 -14.28
CA GLU A 278 -31.67 -28.27 -15.16
C GLU A 278 -31.32 -26.79 -15.36
N LEU A 279 -32.32 -25.92 -15.48
CA LEU A 279 -32.11 -24.47 -15.51
C LEU A 279 -31.42 -23.98 -14.22
N ILE A 280 -31.89 -24.41 -13.05
CA ILE A 280 -31.28 -24.04 -11.77
C ILE A 280 -29.81 -24.51 -11.69
N LYS A 281 -29.52 -25.75 -12.13
CA LYS A 281 -28.13 -26.26 -12.21
C LYS A 281 -27.26 -25.45 -13.15
N LEU A 282 -27.80 -24.98 -14.29
CA LEU A 282 -27.05 -24.09 -15.19
C LEU A 282 -26.78 -22.73 -14.58
N ILE A 283 -27.74 -22.17 -13.82
CA ILE A 283 -27.52 -20.93 -13.08
C ILE A 283 -26.42 -21.11 -12.02
N ASP A 284 -26.43 -22.23 -11.28
CA ASP A 284 -25.36 -22.57 -10.34
C ASP A 284 -24.01 -22.67 -11.04
N LYS A 285 -23.94 -23.46 -12.11
CA LYS A 285 -22.72 -23.63 -12.89
C LYS A 285 -22.21 -22.33 -13.48
N LEU A 286 -23.09 -21.44 -13.93
CA LEU A 286 -22.72 -20.12 -14.42
C LEU A 286 -22.04 -19.28 -13.32
N THR A 287 -22.51 -19.36 -12.07
CA THR A 287 -21.87 -18.66 -10.95
C THR A 287 -20.47 -19.19 -10.65
N GLU A 288 -20.27 -20.50 -10.73
CA GLU A 288 -18.98 -21.15 -10.57
C GLU A 288 -18.01 -20.80 -11.70
N GLU A 289 -18.47 -20.86 -12.95
CA GLU A 289 -17.68 -20.49 -14.13
C GLU A 289 -17.21 -19.04 -14.07
N LYS A 290 -18.08 -18.14 -13.61
CA LYS A 290 -17.75 -16.72 -13.45
C LYS A 290 -16.67 -16.49 -12.40
N LEU A 291 -16.76 -17.18 -11.25
CA LEU A 291 -15.74 -17.14 -10.20
C LEU A 291 -14.39 -17.63 -10.71
N MET A 292 -14.38 -18.74 -11.44
CA MET A 292 -13.13 -19.30 -11.99
C MET A 292 -12.51 -18.39 -13.05
N TYR A 293 -13.32 -17.74 -13.89
CA TYR A 293 -12.83 -16.84 -14.93
C TYR A 293 -12.24 -15.55 -14.35
N GLU A 294 -12.89 -14.94 -13.36
CA GLU A 294 -12.37 -13.74 -12.70
C GLU A 294 -11.19 -14.06 -11.77
N GLY A 295 -11.15 -15.26 -11.17
CA GLY A 295 -10.03 -15.70 -10.33
C GLY A 295 -8.78 -16.17 -11.09
N SER A 296 -8.90 -16.51 -12.39
CA SER A 296 -7.78 -17.01 -13.21
C SER A 296 -7.10 -15.92 -14.05
N ASN A 297 -7.80 -14.84 -14.39
CA ASN A 297 -7.23 -13.69 -15.11
C ASN A 297 -6.40 -12.73 -14.23
N GLU A 298 -6.33 -12.97 -12.91
CA GLU A 298 -5.58 -12.17 -11.94
C GLU A 298 -4.57 -13.00 -11.13
N ALA A 299 -4.03 -14.08 -11.70
CA ALA A 299 -2.74 -14.55 -11.19
C ALA A 299 -1.77 -13.37 -11.30
N PRO A 300 -1.11 -12.94 -10.21
CA PRO A 300 -0.21 -11.80 -10.28
C PRO A 300 0.81 -12.14 -11.35
N ALA A 301 0.94 -11.28 -12.37
CA ALA A 301 2.15 -11.26 -13.17
C ALA A 301 3.28 -11.33 -12.15
N SER A 302 4.10 -12.39 -12.23
CA SER A 302 5.31 -12.47 -11.45
C SER A 302 6.08 -11.20 -11.78
N ASN A 303 6.05 -10.22 -10.86
CA ASN A 303 7.05 -9.19 -10.81
C ASN A 303 8.33 -9.93 -10.40
N ASP A 304 8.93 -10.61 -11.38
CA ASP A 304 10.36 -10.78 -11.46
C ASP A 304 10.94 -9.37 -11.54
N VAL A 305 11.08 -8.77 -10.36
CA VAL A 305 12.07 -7.73 -10.16
C VAL A 305 13.39 -8.45 -10.31
N GLU A 306 13.93 -8.45 -11.53
CA GLU A 306 15.33 -8.75 -11.78
C GLU A 306 16.16 -7.81 -10.91
N LEU A 307 16.66 -8.35 -9.80
CA LEU A 307 17.74 -7.77 -9.01
C LEU A 307 19.04 -7.93 -9.81
N PHE A 308 19.41 -6.87 -10.53
CA PHE A 308 20.78 -6.54 -10.87
C PHE A 308 21.10 -5.11 -10.42
#